data_AF-A0A7J7JDA3-F1
#
_entry.id   AF-A0A7J7JDA3-F1
#
_cell.length_a   1.000
_cell.length_b   1.000
_cell.length_c   1.000
_cell.angle_alpha   90.00
_cell.angle_beta   90.00
_cell.angle_gamma   90.00
#
_symmetry.space_group_name_H-M   'P 1'
#
loop_
_entity.id
_entity.type
_entity.pdbx_description
1 polymer ?
#
loop_
_entity_poly.entity_id
_entity_poly.type
_entity_poly.pdbx_seq_one_letter_code
_entity_poly.pdbx_strand_id
1 'polypeptide(L)'
;MSCDNPEDYVSHLPIHQDGSCNGLQHYSALGRDQSGAMAVNVLPSDTPRDVYSEVAALVEQWRAADAAKGNETAKLLEGQITRKVVKQTVMTTVYGVTRFGAQAQIKSHLADQYPNLTASQLKLCSHYISETLFKTLGICSLPGQKYRTADPGSSPCHLGC
;
A
#
# COMPACT_ATOMS: atom_id res chain seq x y z
N MET A 1 -25.86 19.94 30.06
CA MET A 1 -24.81 20.27 31.04
C MET A 1 -23.59 20.67 30.25
N SER A 2 -23.34 21.98 30.09
CA SER A 2 -22.02 22.45 29.68
C SER A 2 -21.11 22.34 30.90
N CYS A 3 -19.95 21.74 30.74
CA CYS A 3 -18.89 21.83 31.73
C CYS A 3 -18.14 23.15 31.46
N ASP A 4 -18.01 24.01 32.47
CA ASP A 4 -17.35 25.31 32.31
C ASP A 4 -15.83 25.17 32.12
N ASN A 5 -15.23 24.06 32.59
CA ASN A 5 -13.83 23.69 32.37
C ASN A 5 -13.71 22.30 31.72
N PRO A 6 -13.36 22.22 30.42
CA PRO A 6 -13.25 20.95 29.70
C PRO A 6 -12.30 19.91 30.33
N GLU A 7 -11.29 20.33 31.09
CA GLU A 7 -10.33 19.44 31.76
C GLU A 7 -10.95 18.66 32.94
N ASP A 8 -12.00 19.22 33.56
CA ASP A 8 -12.70 18.60 34.69
C ASP A 8 -13.80 17.61 34.23
N TYR A 9 -14.03 17.51 32.92
CA TYR A 9 -15.05 16.64 32.38
C TYR A 9 -14.62 15.17 32.48
N VAL A 10 -15.36 14.39 33.29
CA VAL A 10 -15.17 12.94 33.38
C VAL A 10 -15.70 12.27 32.10
N SER A 11 -14.80 12.01 31.16
CA SER A 11 -15.13 11.27 29.94
C SER A 11 -15.22 9.77 30.20
N HIS A 12 -16.31 9.17 29.74
CA HIS A 12 -16.48 7.71 29.67
C HIS A 12 -16.25 7.16 28.26
N LEU A 13 -15.86 8.03 27.30
CA LEU A 13 -15.69 7.64 25.91
C LEU A 13 -14.30 6.99 25.70
N PRO A 14 -14.24 5.76 25.18
CA PRO A 14 -12.97 5.15 24.79
C PRO A 14 -12.33 5.91 23.62
N ILE A 15 -11.02 6.18 23.72
CA ILE A 15 -10.25 6.80 22.64
C ILE A 15 -9.40 5.73 21.95
N HIS A 16 -9.64 5.54 20.65
CA HIS A 16 -8.91 4.56 19.85
C HIS A 16 -7.57 5.12 19.38
N GLN A 17 -6.52 4.32 19.46
CA GLN A 17 -5.21 4.55 18.88
C GLN A 17 -4.81 3.27 18.12
N ASP A 18 -4.55 3.38 16.82
CA ASP A 18 -4.13 2.26 15.98
C ASP A 18 -2.92 2.65 15.14
N GLY A 19 -2.03 1.69 14.93
CA GLY A 19 -0.83 1.88 14.13
C GLY A 19 -1.15 1.90 12.64
N SER A 20 -0.35 2.65 11.88
CA SER A 20 -0.40 2.60 10.42
C SER A 20 0.14 1.26 9.92
N CYS A 21 -0.77 0.31 9.65
CA CYS A 21 -0.46 -1.04 9.15
C CYS A 21 0.47 -1.84 10.07
N ASN A 22 -0.06 -2.32 11.20
CA ASN A 22 0.67 -3.07 12.23
C ASN A 22 1.51 -4.24 11.69
N GLY A 23 1.01 -5.00 10.71
CA GLY A 23 1.77 -6.11 10.11
C GLY A 23 3.08 -5.64 9.44
N LEU A 24 3.06 -4.54 8.70
CA LEU A 24 4.27 -3.97 8.11
C LEU A 24 5.22 -3.38 9.17
N GLN A 25 4.69 -2.80 10.26
CA GLN A 25 5.53 -2.34 11.38
C GLN A 25 6.34 -3.47 11.98
N HIS A 26 5.71 -4.63 12.22
CA HIS A 26 6.43 -5.82 12.68
C HIS A 26 7.46 -6.31 11.67
N TYR A 27 7.12 -6.36 10.38
CA TYR A 27 8.09 -6.75 9.35
C TYR A 27 9.28 -5.80 9.26
N SER A 28 9.06 -4.49 9.32
CA SER A 28 10.15 -3.51 9.30
C SER A 28 11.04 -3.61 10.54
N ALA A 29 10.46 -3.86 11.72
CA ALA A 29 11.23 -4.08 12.94
C ALA A 29 12.08 -5.35 12.88
N LEU A 30 11.49 -6.48 12.43
CA LEU A 30 12.19 -7.76 12.28
C LEU A 30 13.29 -7.69 11.23
N GLY A 31 13.02 -7.05 10.09
CA GLY A 31 13.97 -6.87 9.00
C GLY A 31 14.97 -5.74 9.20
N ARG A 32 14.84 -4.95 10.29
CA ARG A 32 15.57 -3.69 10.52
C ARG A 32 15.57 -2.78 9.28
N ASP A 33 14.42 -2.73 8.61
CA ASP A 33 14.23 -1.99 7.38
C ASP A 33 13.90 -0.53 7.71
N GLN A 34 14.89 0.35 7.59
CA GLN A 34 14.74 1.77 7.92
C GLN A 34 13.71 2.47 7.02
N SER A 35 13.73 2.19 5.72
CA SER A 35 12.78 2.75 4.75
C SER A 35 11.35 2.32 5.06
N GLY A 36 11.13 1.02 5.28
CA GLY A 36 9.83 0.49 5.67
C GLY A 36 9.38 1.08 7.01
N ALA A 37 10.25 1.11 8.02
CA ALA A 37 9.95 1.64 9.34
C ALA A 37 9.54 3.12 9.30
N MET A 38 10.13 3.92 8.41
CA MET A 38 9.70 5.31 8.18
C MET A 38 8.31 5.36 7.53
N ALA A 39 8.07 4.56 6.49
CA ALA A 39 6.79 4.53 5.75
C ALA A 39 5.59 4.14 6.63
N VAL A 40 5.82 3.32 7.67
CA VAL A 40 4.78 2.88 8.63
C VAL A 40 4.86 3.52 10.01
N ASN A 41 5.57 4.66 10.12
CA ASN A 41 5.62 5.50 11.32
C ASN A 41 6.22 4.82 12.57
N VAL A 42 7.11 3.83 12.37
CA VAL A 42 7.93 3.25 13.46
C VAL A 42 9.07 4.19 13.84
N LEU A 43 9.62 4.91 12.86
CA LEU A 43 10.60 5.97 13.09
C LEU A 43 9.91 7.31 13.32
N PRO A 44 10.45 8.17 14.20
CA PRO A 44 9.88 9.49 14.46
C PRO A 44 9.94 10.37 13.20
N SER A 45 8.88 11.15 12.99
CA SER A 45 8.71 12.07 11.87
C SER A 45 7.77 13.21 12.30
N ASP A 46 8.01 14.43 11.81
CA ASP A 46 7.17 15.60 12.13
C ASP A 46 5.74 15.45 11.60
N THR A 47 5.59 14.70 10.50
CA THR A 47 4.30 14.41 9.87
C THR A 47 4.09 12.91 9.71
N PRO A 48 2.86 12.40 9.89
CA PRO A 48 2.55 11.00 9.66
C PRO A 48 2.73 10.63 8.18
N ARG A 49 3.37 9.49 7.94
CA ARG A 49 3.52 8.86 6.63
C ARG A 49 2.33 7.97 6.32
N ASP A 50 2.06 7.79 5.03
CA ASP A 50 0.93 7.05 4.51
C ASP A 50 1.38 6.00 3.49
N VAL A 51 1.82 4.85 4.00
CA VAL A 51 2.29 3.70 3.20
C VAL A 51 1.35 3.33 2.05
N TYR A 52 0.04 3.52 2.21
CA TYR A 52 -0.93 3.19 1.17
C TYR A 52 -0.86 4.13 -0.04
N SER A 53 -0.61 5.43 0.20
CA SER A 53 -0.44 6.40 -0.89
C SER A 53 0.92 6.23 -1.57
N GLU A 54 1.96 5.90 -0.80
CA GLU A 54 3.27 5.57 -1.36
C GLU A 54 3.20 4.32 -2.25
N VAL A 55 2.55 3.25 -1.78
CA VAL A 55 2.33 2.04 -2.60
C VAL A 55 1.46 2.34 -3.82
N ALA A 56 0.40 3.13 -3.70
CA ALA A 56 -0.43 3.53 -4.84
C ALA A 56 0.40 4.27 -5.90
N ALA A 57 1.26 5.21 -5.48
CA ALA A 57 2.14 5.96 -6.37
C ALA A 57 3.15 5.05 -7.08
N LEU A 58 3.73 4.07 -6.38
CA LEU A 58 4.63 3.09 -6.98
C LEU A 58 3.90 2.22 -8.02
N VAL A 59 2.70 1.73 -7.70
CA VAL A 59 1.90 0.92 -8.64
C VAL A 59 1.52 1.76 -9.87
N GLU A 60 1.22 3.05 -9.70
CA GLU A 60 0.96 3.97 -10.82
C GLU A 60 2.19 4.18 -11.71
N GLN A 61 3.40 4.25 -11.14
CA GLN A 61 4.64 4.32 -11.93
C GLN A 61 4.84 3.06 -12.77
N TRP A 62 4.61 1.87 -12.20
CA TRP A 62 4.65 0.61 -12.95
C TRP A 62 3.60 0.57 -14.07
N ARG A 63 2.37 1.02 -13.77
CA ARG A 63 1.29 1.15 -14.77
C ARG A 63 1.70 2.07 -15.91
N ALA A 64 2.23 3.26 -15.61
CA ALA A 64 2.67 4.21 -16.64
C ALA A 64 3.77 3.62 -17.52
N ALA A 65 4.75 2.90 -16.94
CA ALA A 65 5.80 2.23 -17.68
C ALA A 65 5.25 1.12 -18.61
N ASP A 66 4.26 0.35 -18.17
CA ASP A 66 3.66 -0.70 -18.99
C ASP A 66 2.67 -0.14 -20.04
N ALA A 67 2.01 0.97 -19.74
CA ALA A 67 1.19 1.71 -20.70
C ALA A 67 2.05 2.23 -21.86
N ALA A 68 3.26 2.72 -21.58
CA ALA A 68 4.24 3.15 -22.58
C ALA A 68 4.73 1.99 -23.46
N LYS A 69 4.80 0.76 -22.93
CA LYS A 69 5.10 -0.47 -23.70
C LYS A 69 3.92 -0.97 -24.54
N GLY A 70 2.76 -0.32 -24.46
CA GLY A 70 1.58 -0.67 -25.25
C GLY A 70 0.57 -1.58 -24.56
N ASN A 71 0.67 -1.82 -23.25
CA ASN A 71 -0.33 -2.61 -22.53
C ASN A 71 -1.67 -1.87 -22.44
N GLU A 72 -2.71 -2.42 -23.08
CA GLU A 72 -4.06 -1.82 -23.12
C GLU A 72 -4.73 -1.77 -21.74
N THR A 73 -4.49 -2.77 -20.88
CA THR A 73 -5.04 -2.80 -19.52
C THR A 73 -4.43 -1.69 -18.67
N ALA A 74 -3.13 -1.45 -18.83
CA ALA A 74 -2.43 -0.38 -18.13
C ALA A 74 -2.92 1.01 -18.58
N LYS A 75 -3.22 1.19 -19.87
CA LYS A 75 -3.82 2.44 -20.38
C LYS A 75 -5.22 2.68 -19.82
N LEU A 76 -6.05 1.64 -19.75
CA LEU A 76 -7.41 1.73 -19.20
C LEU A 76 -7.42 2.15 -17.72
N LEU A 77 -6.41 1.74 -16.97
CA LEU A 77 -6.25 2.00 -15.54
C LEU A 77 -5.70 3.39 -15.18
N GLU A 78 -5.48 4.26 -16.18
CA GLU A 78 -4.94 5.60 -15.95
C GLU A 78 -5.82 6.41 -15.00
N GLY A 79 -5.22 6.89 -13.90
CA GLY A 79 -5.93 7.65 -12.87
C GLY A 79 -6.90 6.84 -12.00
N GLN A 80 -6.93 5.50 -12.15
CA GLN A 80 -7.81 4.63 -11.36
C GLN A 80 -7.13 4.00 -10.14
N ILE A 81 -5.80 4.12 -10.03
CA ILE A 81 -5.00 3.56 -8.96
C ILE A 81 -4.99 4.53 -7.77
N THR A 82 -5.98 4.38 -6.89
CA THR A 82 -6.12 5.24 -5.71
C THR A 82 -5.78 4.52 -4.42
N ARG A 83 -5.45 5.29 -3.37
CA ARG A 83 -5.25 4.80 -2.00
C ARG A 83 -6.37 3.86 -1.54
N LYS A 84 -7.63 4.19 -1.85
CA LYS A 84 -8.81 3.40 -1.44
C LYS A 84 -8.78 1.99 -2.03
N VAL A 85 -8.41 1.86 -3.31
CA VAL A 85 -8.36 0.58 -4.02
C VAL A 85 -7.27 -0.33 -3.45
N VAL A 86 -6.10 0.23 -3.13
CA VAL A 86 -4.95 -0.57 -2.66
C VAL A 86 -4.96 -0.82 -1.15
N LYS A 87 -5.60 0.04 -0.34
CA LYS A 87 -5.52 0.02 1.13
C LYS A 87 -5.85 -1.35 1.72
N GLN A 88 -6.99 -1.94 1.37
CA GLN A 88 -7.41 -3.21 1.95
C GLN A 88 -6.45 -4.33 1.56
N THR A 89 -6.00 -4.34 0.32
CA THR A 89 -5.08 -5.36 -0.17
C THR A 89 -3.73 -5.25 0.54
N VAL A 90 -3.10 -4.08 0.57
CA VAL A 90 -1.84 -3.87 1.32
C VAL A 90 -1.98 -4.29 2.78
N MET A 91 -3.09 -3.92 3.43
CA MET A 91 -3.35 -4.24 4.83
C MET A 91 -3.49 -5.75 5.07
N THR A 92 -4.09 -6.49 4.14
CA THR A 92 -4.35 -7.93 4.32
C THR A 92 -3.24 -8.83 3.79
N THR A 93 -2.37 -8.35 2.89
CA THR A 93 -1.28 -9.17 2.35
C THR A 93 -0.28 -9.59 3.42
N VAL A 94 0.01 -8.73 4.38
CA VAL A 94 0.88 -9.06 5.53
C VAL A 94 0.30 -10.09 6.49
N TYR A 95 -0.99 -10.40 6.37
CA TYR A 95 -1.67 -11.44 7.13
C TYR A 95 -1.92 -12.72 6.31
N GLY A 96 -1.28 -12.84 5.14
CA GLY A 96 -1.32 -14.07 4.33
C GLY A 96 -2.41 -14.11 3.28
N VAL A 97 -2.91 -12.96 2.79
CA VAL A 97 -3.83 -12.97 1.64
C VAL A 97 -3.14 -13.56 0.41
N THR A 98 -3.82 -14.47 -0.28
CA THR A 98 -3.33 -14.99 -1.56
C THR A 98 -3.59 -13.99 -2.69
N ARG A 99 -2.92 -14.16 -3.83
CA ARG A 99 -3.16 -13.31 -5.02
C ARG A 99 -4.62 -13.33 -5.48
N PHE A 100 -5.28 -14.48 -5.34
CA PHE A 100 -6.69 -14.64 -5.63
C PHE A 100 -7.56 -13.80 -4.69
N GLY A 101 -7.28 -13.84 -3.38
CA GLY A 101 -7.98 -13.02 -2.39
C GLY A 101 -7.75 -11.52 -2.59
N ALA A 102 -6.51 -11.13 -2.88
CA ALA A 102 -6.15 -9.75 -3.22
C ALA A 102 -6.90 -9.26 -4.47
N GLN A 103 -6.94 -10.08 -5.53
CA GLN A 103 -7.68 -9.76 -6.75
C GLN A 103 -9.17 -9.54 -6.46
N ALA A 104 -9.79 -10.40 -5.64
CA ALA A 104 -11.19 -10.26 -5.26
C ALA A 104 -11.46 -8.95 -4.51
N GLN A 105 -10.58 -8.57 -3.57
CA GLN A 105 -10.69 -7.30 -2.86
C GLN A 105 -10.57 -6.10 -3.81
N ILE A 106 -9.54 -6.08 -4.66
CA ILE A 106 -9.33 -5.01 -5.64
C ILE A 106 -10.53 -4.91 -6.58
N LYS A 107 -11.05 -6.05 -7.06
CA LYS A 107 -12.21 -6.09 -7.94
C LYS A 107 -13.44 -5.46 -7.28
N SER A 108 -13.68 -5.74 -5.99
CA SER A 108 -14.78 -5.13 -5.23
C SER A 108 -14.62 -3.62 -5.18
N HIS A 109 -13.44 -3.12 -4.80
CA HIS A 109 -13.18 -1.68 -4.73
C HIS A 109 -13.26 -0.98 -6.09
N LEU A 110 -12.77 -1.62 -7.16
CA LEU A 110 -12.87 -1.07 -8.50
C LEU A 110 -14.32 -0.99 -8.98
N ALA A 111 -15.14 -2.01 -8.68
CA ALA A 111 -16.55 -2.01 -9.03
C ALA A 111 -17.31 -0.89 -8.30
N ASP A 112 -16.99 -0.64 -7.03
CA ASP A 112 -17.61 0.40 -6.22
C ASP A 112 -17.22 1.82 -6.69
N GLN A 113 -15.96 2.03 -7.07
CA GLN A 113 -15.46 3.35 -7.50
C GLN A 113 -15.75 3.67 -8.97
N TYR A 114 -15.78 2.65 -9.84
CA TYR A 114 -15.87 2.82 -11.29
C TYR A 114 -16.97 1.92 -11.88
N PRO A 115 -18.25 2.29 -11.68
CA PRO A 115 -19.39 1.50 -12.18
C PRO A 115 -19.45 1.42 -13.71
N ASN A 116 -18.71 2.27 -14.42
CA ASN A 116 -18.65 2.30 -15.89
C ASN A 116 -17.78 1.17 -16.48
N LEU A 117 -17.03 0.43 -15.66
CA LEU A 117 -16.19 -0.68 -16.13
C LEU A 117 -17.02 -1.95 -16.33
N THR A 118 -16.83 -2.60 -17.47
CA THR A 118 -17.47 -3.91 -17.74
C THR A 118 -16.89 -5.01 -16.84
N ALA A 119 -17.65 -6.09 -16.63
CA ALA A 119 -17.21 -7.23 -15.82
C ALA A 119 -15.89 -7.85 -16.31
N SER A 120 -15.67 -7.87 -17.63
CA SER A 120 -14.44 -8.36 -18.26
C SER A 120 -13.26 -7.43 -17.96
N GLN A 121 -13.45 -6.11 -18.07
CA GLN A 121 -12.43 -5.11 -17.73
C GLN A 121 -12.08 -5.16 -16.25
N LEU A 122 -13.06 -5.26 -15.35
CA LEU A 122 -12.81 -5.39 -13.91
C LEU A 122 -11.93 -6.60 -13.57
N LYS A 123 -12.15 -7.74 -14.23
CA LYS A 123 -11.32 -8.94 -14.01
C LYS A 123 -9.89 -8.74 -14.48
N LEU A 124 -9.68 -8.14 -15.65
CA LEU A 124 -8.35 -7.85 -16.21
C LEU A 124 -7.61 -6.80 -15.36
N CYS A 125 -8.30 -5.72 -15.01
CA CYS A 125 -7.77 -4.62 -14.20
C CYS A 125 -7.37 -5.09 -12.80
N SER A 126 -8.25 -5.82 -12.11
CA SER A 126 -7.95 -6.36 -10.77
C SER A 126 -6.79 -7.35 -10.79
N HIS A 127 -6.68 -8.18 -11.83
CA HIS A 127 -5.55 -9.08 -12.00
C HIS A 127 -4.24 -8.30 -12.18
N TYR A 128 -4.23 -7.30 -13.06
CA TYR A 128 -3.07 -6.47 -13.32
C TYR A 128 -2.60 -5.73 -12.06
N ILE A 129 -3.51 -5.04 -11.35
CA ILE A 129 -3.17 -4.32 -10.12
C ILE A 129 -2.65 -5.29 -9.05
N SER A 130 -3.28 -6.46 -8.89
CA SER A 130 -2.82 -7.46 -7.93
C SER A 130 -1.37 -7.90 -8.23
N GLU A 131 -1.06 -8.28 -9.46
CA GLU A 131 0.29 -8.68 -9.85
C GLU A 131 1.32 -7.56 -9.64
N THR A 132 0.98 -6.33 -10.02
CA THR A 132 1.88 -5.17 -9.85
C THR A 132 2.06 -4.80 -8.37
N LEU A 133 1.02 -4.93 -7.54
CA LEU A 133 1.09 -4.68 -6.11
C LEU A 133 1.98 -5.72 -5.40
N PHE A 134 1.87 -7.00 -5.72
CA PHE A 134 2.74 -8.04 -5.16
C PHE A 134 4.20 -7.88 -5.60
N LYS A 135 4.44 -7.40 -6.82
CA LYS A 135 5.79 -7.01 -7.27
C LYS A 135 6.33 -5.84 -6.46
N THR A 136 5.51 -4.81 -6.23
CA THR A 136 5.89 -3.60 -5.49
C THR A 136 6.23 -3.89 -4.03
N LEU A 137 5.46 -4.75 -3.37
CA LEU A 137 5.70 -5.13 -1.96
C LEU A 137 6.85 -6.14 -1.78
N GLY A 138 7.45 -6.65 -2.86
CA GLY A 138 8.52 -7.66 -2.79
C GLY A 138 8.08 -9.04 -2.28
N ILE A 139 6.78 -9.29 -2.11
CA ILE A 139 6.24 -10.52 -1.49
C ILE A 139 6.40 -11.75 -2.39
N CYS A 140 6.68 -11.56 -3.68
CA CYS A 140 7.04 -12.67 -4.57
C CYS A 140 8.48 -13.17 -4.38
N SER A 141 9.26 -12.62 -3.43
CA SER A 141 10.64 -13.04 -3.14
C SER A 141 10.97 -12.86 -1.66
N LEU A 142 10.81 -13.88 -0.83
CA LEU A 142 11.38 -13.92 0.53
C LEU A 142 12.27 -15.17 0.64
N PRO A 143 13.45 -15.12 1.31
CA PRO A 143 13.66 -14.43 2.59
C PRO A 143 14.78 -13.38 2.60
N GLY A 144 14.58 -12.30 3.37
CA GLY A 144 15.70 -11.53 3.94
C GLY A 144 16.25 -10.33 3.16
N GLN A 145 15.49 -9.62 2.31
CA GLN A 145 15.99 -8.33 1.79
C GLN A 145 14.92 -7.24 1.60
N LYS A 146 15.19 -6.13 2.31
CA LYS A 146 15.10 -4.69 1.96
C LYS A 146 13.92 -4.26 1.09
N TYR A 147 13.13 -3.29 1.56
CA TYR A 147 12.66 -2.16 0.75
C TYR A 147 13.90 -1.55 0.06
N ARG A 148 14.39 -2.18 -1.01
CA ARG A 148 15.25 -1.52 -1.95
C ARG A 148 14.30 -0.67 -2.76
N THR A 149 14.28 0.63 -2.47
CA THR A 149 13.68 1.62 -3.36
C THR A 149 14.06 1.23 -4.77
N ALA A 150 13.06 0.96 -5.60
CA ALA A 150 13.24 0.68 -7.01
C ALA A 150 13.62 2.01 -7.67
N ASP A 151 14.84 2.49 -7.44
CA ASP A 151 15.45 3.54 -8.23
C ASP A 151 15.93 2.88 -9.54
N PRO A 152 15.37 3.23 -10.70
CA PRO A 152 15.78 2.68 -11.99
C PRO A 152 17.09 3.35 -12.47
N GLY A 153 18.12 3.38 -11.63
CA GLY A 153 19.39 4.03 -11.96
C GLY A 153 20.51 4.04 -10.92
N SER A 154 20.32 3.53 -9.70
CA SER A 154 21.39 3.59 -8.67
C SER A 154 22.31 2.36 -8.71
N SER A 155 23.55 2.56 -9.16
CA SER A 155 24.68 1.63 -9.04
C SER A 155 24.90 1.16 -7.58
N PRO A 156 25.49 -0.03 -7.36
CA PRO A 156 25.66 -0.59 -6.02
C PRO A 156 26.73 0.19 -5.25
N CYS A 157 26.33 1.15 -4.43
CA CYS A 157 27.23 1.78 -3.47
C CYS A 157 27.64 0.73 -2.43
N HIS A 158 28.97 0.55 -2.31
CA HIS A 158 29.66 -0.44 -1.50
C HIS A 158 29.17 -0.47 -0.04
N LEU A 159 28.92 -1.69 0.47
CA LEU A 159 28.96 -1.97 1.89
C LEU A 159 30.37 -1.64 2.41
N GLY A 160 30.46 -0.66 3.29
CA GLY A 160 31.60 -0.45 4.18
C GLY A 160 31.13 -0.66 5.61
N CYS A 161 31.63 -1.76 6.20
CA CYS A 161 31.79 -2.08 7.63
C CYS A 161 30.61 -1.86 8.58
#